data_AF-A0A957L241-F1
#
_entry.id   AF-A0A957L241-F1
#
_cell.length_a   1.000
_cell.length_b   1.000
_cell.length_c   1.000
_cell.angle_alpha   90.00
_cell.angle_beta   90.00
_cell.angle_gamma   90.00
#
_symmetry.space_group_name_H-M   'P 1'
#
loop_
_entity.id
_entity.type
_entity.pdbx_description
1 polymer ?
#
loop_
_entity_poly.entity_id
_entity_poly.type
_entity_poly.pdbx_seq_one_letter_code
_entity_poly.pdbx_strand_id
1 'polypeptide(L)'
;MSYHDPQKPKQLDDRFEHHSPKPEGTSEVVATTEEVRITTPPEVCGMGHRMKRKEDSRFLQGRGNYVDDIKLPGMLYMDIVRSPYAHARIVNIDASAALEMEGVLAVITGKDLEAHGLHWMPTLMSDTQMVLPTDKVVYYAQEVCAVIATDRYIAADAVENVYVEYEPLDPVVDPFEAMTDATIVRDDKEQKTNRIWHWEAGDKAAT
;
A
#
# COMPACT_ATOMS: atom_id res chain seq x y z
N MET A 1 65.99 -23.04 -19.47
CA MET A 1 64.95 -23.84 -20.16
C MET A 1 63.61 -23.18 -19.86
N SER A 2 62.95 -22.68 -20.90
CA SER A 2 61.62 -22.10 -20.88
C SER A 2 60.56 -23.12 -20.49
N TYR A 3 59.48 -22.68 -19.81
CA TYR A 3 58.12 -22.86 -20.33
C TYR A 3 57.13 -21.96 -19.56
N HIS A 4 56.24 -21.32 -20.30
CA HIS A 4 55.17 -20.42 -19.90
C HIS A 4 53.85 -21.11 -20.29
N ASP A 5 52.84 -21.16 -19.41
CA ASP A 5 51.41 -21.13 -19.78
C ASP A 5 50.47 -21.02 -18.54
N PRO A 6 49.22 -20.49 -18.66
CA PRO A 6 48.79 -19.30 -17.91
C PRO A 6 47.27 -19.29 -17.63
N GLN A 7 46.73 -19.80 -16.53
CA GLN A 7 45.25 -19.73 -16.35
C GLN A 7 44.83 -19.27 -14.96
N LYS A 8 44.35 -18.01 -14.92
CA LYS A 8 43.48 -17.45 -13.88
C LYS A 8 42.24 -18.34 -13.70
N PRO A 9 41.73 -18.51 -12.47
CA PRO A 9 40.48 -19.23 -12.26
C PRO A 9 39.29 -18.47 -12.87
N LYS A 10 38.47 -19.18 -13.65
CA LYS A 10 37.20 -18.70 -14.22
C LYS A 10 36.18 -18.48 -13.09
N GLN A 11 35.52 -17.32 -13.12
CA GLN A 11 34.31 -17.05 -12.31
C GLN A 11 33.20 -18.06 -12.67
N LEU A 12 32.50 -18.56 -11.65
CA LEU A 12 31.28 -19.35 -11.81
C LEU A 12 30.15 -18.45 -12.33
N ASP A 13 29.66 -18.72 -13.53
CA ASP A 13 28.45 -18.13 -14.12
C ASP A 13 27.52 -19.21 -14.71
N ASP A 14 27.26 -20.27 -13.94
CA ASP A 14 26.36 -21.36 -14.35
C ASP A 14 25.08 -21.36 -13.49
N ARG A 15 24.31 -20.27 -13.56
CA ARG A 15 22.90 -20.25 -13.14
C ARG A 15 21.99 -19.83 -14.29
N PHE A 16 22.13 -20.51 -15.42
CA PHE A 16 21.15 -20.48 -16.51
C PHE A 16 19.96 -21.41 -16.17
N GLU A 17 18.84 -20.78 -15.82
CA GLU A 17 17.49 -21.06 -16.32
C GLU A 17 17.13 -22.53 -16.65
N HIS A 18 16.50 -23.21 -15.67
CA HIS A 18 15.63 -24.36 -15.96
C HIS A 18 14.30 -23.85 -16.55
N HIS A 19 14.29 -23.56 -17.85
CA HIS A 19 13.04 -23.45 -18.61
C HIS A 19 12.70 -24.79 -19.24
N SER A 20 11.51 -25.31 -18.95
CA SER A 20 10.95 -26.49 -19.61
C SER A 20 10.97 -26.32 -21.14
N PRO A 21 11.33 -27.36 -21.92
CA PRO A 21 11.34 -27.26 -23.37
C PRO A 21 9.94 -26.94 -23.89
N LYS A 22 9.82 -25.90 -24.72
CA LYS A 22 8.55 -25.51 -25.34
C LYS A 22 8.07 -26.64 -26.28
N PRO A 23 6.77 -26.97 -26.30
CA PRO A 23 6.23 -28.00 -27.19
C PRO A 23 6.44 -27.64 -28.67
N GLU A 24 6.74 -28.65 -29.48
CA GLU A 24 6.99 -28.49 -30.92
C GLU A 24 5.72 -27.97 -31.62
N GLY A 25 5.87 -26.85 -32.35
CA GLY A 25 4.80 -26.28 -33.19
C GLY A 25 4.10 -25.02 -32.67
N THR A 26 4.41 -24.50 -31.48
CA THR A 26 3.74 -23.29 -30.92
C THR A 26 4.55 -21.99 -31.02
N SER A 27 5.57 -21.94 -31.86
CA SER A 27 6.26 -20.68 -32.17
C SER A 27 6.67 -20.66 -33.63
N GLU A 28 5.70 -20.51 -34.53
CA GLU A 28 6.00 -19.71 -35.71
C GLU A 28 6.45 -18.35 -35.20
N VAL A 29 7.70 -18.02 -35.49
CA VAL A 29 8.21 -16.66 -35.32
C VAL A 29 7.35 -15.82 -36.24
N VAL A 30 6.30 -15.21 -35.70
CA VAL A 30 5.63 -14.11 -36.37
C VAL A 30 6.73 -13.09 -36.54
N ALA A 31 7.22 -12.94 -37.77
CA ALA A 31 8.20 -11.95 -38.13
C ALA A 31 7.57 -10.59 -37.80
N THR A 32 7.86 -10.08 -36.60
CA THR A 32 7.48 -8.74 -36.20
C THR A 32 8.16 -7.81 -37.20
N THR A 33 7.31 -7.10 -37.91
CA THR A 33 7.59 -6.19 -39.02
C THR A 33 8.74 -5.22 -38.68
N GLU A 34 9.73 -5.17 -39.57
CA GLU A 34 10.90 -4.26 -39.62
C GLU A 34 11.89 -4.30 -38.43
N GLU A 35 13.19 -4.42 -38.73
CA GLU A 35 14.25 -4.00 -37.80
C GLU A 35 13.91 -2.60 -37.29
N VAL A 36 13.68 -2.45 -35.99
CA VAL A 36 13.47 -1.13 -35.37
C VAL A 36 14.72 -0.31 -35.63
N ARG A 37 14.69 0.49 -36.70
CA ARG A 37 15.80 1.37 -37.06
C ARG A 37 15.90 2.43 -35.99
N ILE A 38 16.90 2.28 -35.15
CA ILE A 38 17.26 3.29 -34.15
C ILE A 38 17.75 4.52 -34.93
N THR A 39 16.92 5.55 -34.98
CA THR A 39 17.18 6.77 -35.76
C THR A 39 18.10 7.77 -35.04
N THR A 40 18.37 7.55 -33.75
CA THR A 40 19.22 8.42 -32.94
C THR A 40 20.64 7.87 -32.81
N PRO A 41 21.69 8.72 -32.79
CA PRO A 41 23.06 8.27 -32.61
C PRO A 41 23.30 7.59 -31.26
N PRO A 42 24.19 6.59 -31.16
CA PRO A 42 24.55 5.94 -29.88
C PRO A 42 24.98 6.90 -28.78
N GLU A 43 25.62 8.02 -29.14
CA GLU A 43 26.09 9.05 -28.21
C GLU A 43 24.94 9.79 -27.52
N VAL A 44 23.81 9.93 -28.22
CA VAL A 44 22.58 10.54 -27.69
C VAL A 44 21.78 9.51 -26.89
N CYS A 45 21.87 8.23 -27.26
CA CYS A 45 21.18 7.12 -26.63
C CYS A 45 19.66 7.37 -26.48
N GLY A 46 19.05 7.92 -27.55
CA GLY A 46 17.64 8.32 -27.58
C GLY A 46 16.67 7.14 -27.79
N MET A 47 15.54 7.42 -28.45
CA MET A 47 14.48 6.43 -28.69
C MET A 47 15.03 5.15 -29.35
N GLY A 48 14.67 3.99 -28.79
CA GLY A 48 15.07 2.67 -29.28
C GLY A 48 16.39 2.12 -28.70
N HIS A 49 17.19 2.94 -28.01
CA HIS A 49 18.43 2.47 -27.38
C HIS A 49 18.20 1.79 -26.02
N ARG A 50 19.11 0.89 -25.65
CA ARG A 50 19.19 0.31 -24.30
C ARG A 50 19.96 1.23 -23.35
N MET A 51 19.37 2.37 -23.01
CA MET A 51 19.97 3.32 -22.07
C MET A 51 20.07 2.73 -20.65
N LYS A 52 21.22 2.93 -19.99
CA LYS A 52 21.35 2.65 -18.55
C LYS A 52 20.58 3.70 -17.75
N ARG A 53 19.95 3.30 -16.65
CA ARG A 53 19.11 4.21 -15.85
C ARG A 53 19.96 5.32 -15.23
N LYS A 54 19.46 6.56 -15.28
CA LYS A 54 20.14 7.72 -14.69
C LYS A 54 20.13 7.66 -13.16
N GLU A 55 19.13 6.98 -12.61
CA GLU A 55 18.86 6.86 -11.20
C GLU A 55 19.80 5.89 -10.48
N ASP A 56 20.41 4.95 -11.20
CA ASP A 56 21.27 3.90 -10.65
C ASP A 56 22.40 4.47 -9.79
N SER A 57 23.01 5.56 -10.23
CA SER A 57 24.13 6.20 -9.51
C SER A 57 23.77 6.57 -8.06
N ARG A 58 22.59 7.16 -7.84
CA ARG A 58 22.16 7.55 -6.48
C ARG A 58 21.66 6.35 -5.67
N PHE A 59 20.96 5.42 -6.30
CA PHE A 59 20.37 4.29 -5.58
C PHE A 59 21.42 3.27 -5.14
N LEU A 60 22.40 2.96 -6.01
CA LEU A 60 23.48 2.03 -5.69
C LEU A 60 24.42 2.54 -4.60
N GLN A 61 24.36 3.84 -4.29
CA GLN A 61 25.22 4.49 -3.29
C GLN A 61 24.47 4.82 -1.99
N GLY A 62 23.20 4.43 -1.83
CA GLY A 62 22.39 4.84 -0.68
C GLY A 62 22.13 6.34 -0.63
N ARG A 63 22.19 7.02 -1.78
CA ARG A 63 21.93 8.46 -1.95
C ARG A 63 20.57 8.72 -2.59
N GLY A 64 19.67 7.74 -2.54
CA GLY A 64 18.25 7.99 -2.69
C GLY A 64 17.76 8.94 -1.60
N ASN A 65 16.62 9.57 -1.84
CA ASN A 65 15.96 10.37 -0.81
C ASN A 65 14.50 9.93 -0.76
N TYR A 66 14.23 9.01 0.15
CA TYR A 66 12.90 8.47 0.43
C TYR A 66 12.28 9.24 1.61
N VAL A 67 11.01 8.98 1.90
CA VAL A 67 10.24 9.74 2.90
C VAL A 67 10.87 9.66 4.30
N ASP A 68 11.31 8.47 4.74
CA ASP A 68 11.92 8.27 6.07
C ASP A 68 13.39 8.76 6.16
N ASP A 69 14.01 9.15 5.03
CA ASP A 69 15.34 9.76 5.04
C ASP A 69 15.28 11.25 5.45
N ILE A 70 14.10 11.87 5.29
CA ILE A 70 13.88 13.29 5.55
C ILE A 70 13.89 13.53 7.06
N LYS A 71 14.66 14.53 7.51
CA LYS A 71 14.69 15.00 8.90
C LYS A 71 14.57 16.51 8.94
N LEU A 72 13.53 17.00 9.61
CA LEU A 72 13.28 18.43 9.79
C LEU A 72 13.43 18.81 11.27
N PRO A 73 13.89 20.04 11.59
CA PRO A 73 13.89 20.53 12.96
C PRO A 73 12.48 20.50 13.57
N GLY A 74 12.32 19.86 14.73
CA GLY A 74 11.02 19.71 15.39
C GLY A 74 10.08 18.68 14.77
N MET A 75 10.57 17.82 13.88
CA MET A 75 9.77 16.73 13.30
C MET A 75 9.31 15.75 14.40
N LEU A 76 8.02 15.43 14.39
CA LEU A 76 7.40 14.43 15.24
C LEU A 76 7.14 13.15 14.45
N TYR A 77 6.82 12.09 15.16
CA TYR A 77 6.40 10.80 14.60
C TYR A 77 4.96 10.52 14.99
N MET A 78 4.25 9.86 14.08
CA MET A 78 2.88 9.41 14.28
C MET A 78 2.84 7.90 14.09
N ASP A 79 2.17 7.22 15.00
CA ASP A 79 1.77 5.83 14.81
C ASP A 79 0.28 5.66 15.11
N ILE A 80 -0.30 4.54 14.69
CA ILE A 80 -1.74 4.34 14.64
C ILE A 80 -2.16 3.15 15.50
N VAL A 81 -3.13 3.40 16.39
CA VAL A 81 -3.88 2.33 17.06
C VAL A 81 -4.82 1.71 16.03
N ARG A 82 -4.69 0.40 15.83
CA ARG A 82 -5.43 -0.33 14.80
C ARG A 82 -6.44 -1.29 15.41
N SER A 83 -7.57 -1.45 14.73
CA SER A 83 -8.62 -2.37 15.16
C SER A 83 -8.15 -3.83 15.10
N PRO A 84 -8.34 -4.62 16.18
CA PRO A 84 -8.16 -6.08 16.12
C PRO A 84 -9.41 -6.80 15.57
N TYR A 85 -10.50 -6.09 15.29
CA TYR A 85 -11.76 -6.64 14.81
C TYR A 85 -12.01 -6.35 13.33
N ALA A 86 -12.61 -7.30 12.63
CA ALA A 86 -13.07 -7.12 11.25
C ALA A 86 -14.37 -6.29 11.17
N HIS A 87 -15.22 -6.34 12.18
CA HIS A 87 -16.43 -5.52 12.29
C HIS A 87 -16.78 -5.34 13.77
N ALA A 88 -16.83 -4.11 14.26
CA ALA A 88 -17.18 -3.82 15.66
C ALA A 88 -17.62 -2.37 15.83
N ARG A 89 -18.54 -2.11 16.76
CA ARG A 89 -18.81 -0.76 17.25
C ARG A 89 -17.68 -0.31 18.17
N ILE A 90 -17.27 0.95 18.06
CA ILE A 90 -16.34 1.59 18.99
C ILE A 90 -17.19 2.20 20.11
N VAL A 91 -17.11 1.61 21.30
CA VAL A 91 -17.87 2.07 22.47
C VAL A 91 -17.17 3.26 23.11
N ASN A 92 -15.85 3.14 23.30
CA ASN A 92 -15.03 4.18 23.92
C ASN A 92 -13.57 4.09 23.47
N ILE A 93 -12.87 5.23 23.44
CA ILE A 93 -11.42 5.32 23.26
C ILE A 93 -10.88 6.07 24.48
N ASP A 94 -10.11 5.39 25.31
CA ASP A 94 -9.39 5.97 26.44
C ASP A 94 -7.90 6.07 26.12
N ALA A 95 -7.44 7.30 25.92
CA ALA A 95 -6.06 7.64 25.62
C ALA A 95 -5.32 8.28 26.81
N SER A 96 -5.90 8.25 28.02
CA SER A 96 -5.35 8.93 29.20
C SER A 96 -3.93 8.46 29.53
N ALA A 97 -3.71 7.14 29.60
CA ALA A 97 -2.39 6.57 29.88
C ALA A 97 -1.34 6.94 28.82
N ALA A 98 -1.71 6.90 27.54
CA ALA A 98 -0.82 7.33 26.45
C ALA A 98 -0.46 8.82 26.53
N LEU A 99 -1.42 9.68 26.88
CA LEU A 99 -1.20 11.13 27.03
C LEU A 99 -0.33 11.51 28.24
N GLU A 100 -0.22 10.63 29.24
CA GLU A 100 0.66 10.83 30.40
C GLU A 100 2.12 10.44 30.13
N MET A 101 2.40 9.74 29.02
CA MET A 101 3.76 9.32 28.66
C MET A 101 4.62 10.51 28.22
N GLU A 102 5.84 10.60 28.75
CA GLU A 102 6.79 11.63 28.35
C GLU A 102 7.11 11.54 26.86
N GLY A 103 6.96 12.66 26.15
CA GLY A 103 7.22 12.74 24.71
C GLY A 103 6.00 12.48 23.83
N VAL A 104 4.84 12.11 24.37
CA VAL A 104 3.56 12.12 23.64
C VAL A 104 2.97 13.53 23.67
N LEU A 105 2.56 14.03 22.50
CA LEU A 105 2.04 15.40 22.36
C LEU A 105 0.54 15.43 22.09
N ALA A 106 0.01 14.42 21.40
CA ALA A 106 -1.39 14.36 21.05
C ALA A 106 -1.84 12.93 20.75
N VAL A 107 -3.11 12.66 21.00
CA VAL A 107 -3.83 11.51 20.46
C VAL A 107 -5.04 12.06 19.70
N ILE A 108 -5.12 11.76 18.41
CA ILE A 108 -6.17 12.25 17.50
C ILE A 108 -7.14 11.12 17.21
N THR A 109 -8.43 11.37 17.43
CA THR A 109 -9.53 10.43 17.21
C THR A 109 -10.39 10.84 16.03
N GLY A 110 -11.31 9.96 15.61
CA GLY A 110 -12.31 10.29 14.58
C GLY A 110 -13.13 11.54 14.93
N LYS A 111 -13.43 11.79 16.20
CA LYS A 111 -14.20 12.97 16.66
C LYS A 111 -13.46 14.29 16.44
N ASP A 112 -12.14 14.29 16.62
CA ASP A 112 -11.29 15.47 16.35
C ASP A 112 -11.32 15.82 14.85
N LEU A 113 -11.29 14.80 13.99
CA LEU A 113 -11.38 14.98 12.54
C LEU A 113 -12.80 15.32 12.08
N GLU A 114 -13.83 14.83 12.76
CA GLU A 114 -15.24 15.11 12.46
C GLU A 114 -15.56 16.60 12.61
N ALA A 115 -15.02 17.24 13.65
CA ALA A 115 -15.15 18.68 13.87
C ALA A 115 -14.64 19.54 12.69
N HIS A 116 -13.79 18.97 11.84
CA HIS A 116 -13.24 19.60 10.65
C HIS A 116 -13.75 19.01 9.32
N GLY A 117 -14.68 18.04 9.37
CA GLY A 117 -15.16 17.34 8.17
C GLY A 117 -14.09 16.46 7.51
N LEU A 118 -13.08 16.00 8.26
CA LEU A 118 -11.94 15.22 7.76
C LEU A 118 -11.97 13.74 8.17
N HIS A 119 -12.93 13.33 9.00
CA HIS A 119 -13.09 11.93 9.42
C HIS A 119 -13.41 10.95 8.27
N TRP A 120 -13.87 11.47 7.12
CA TRP A 120 -13.99 10.74 5.87
C TRP A 120 -13.16 11.41 4.77
N MET A 121 -12.46 10.61 3.97
CA MET A 121 -11.75 11.06 2.79
C MET A 121 -12.40 10.51 1.50
N PRO A 122 -12.44 11.31 0.42
CA PRO A 122 -12.85 10.80 -0.89
C PRO A 122 -11.79 9.84 -1.44
N THR A 123 -12.25 8.83 -2.16
CA THR A 123 -11.42 7.85 -2.87
C THR A 123 -11.48 8.09 -4.38
N LEU A 124 -10.52 7.55 -5.13
CA LEU A 124 -10.46 7.69 -6.59
C LEU A 124 -11.68 7.09 -7.31
N MET A 125 -12.36 6.14 -6.68
CA MET A 125 -13.54 5.48 -7.23
C MET A 125 -14.84 6.15 -6.80
N SER A 126 -14.82 7.46 -6.50
CA SER A 126 -16.01 8.23 -6.08
C SER A 126 -16.75 7.68 -4.85
N ASP A 127 -16.08 6.86 -4.05
CA ASP A 127 -16.54 6.43 -2.72
C ASP A 127 -15.81 7.24 -1.63
N THR A 128 -16.20 7.06 -0.37
CA THR A 128 -15.56 7.62 0.81
C THR A 128 -15.01 6.50 1.70
N GLN A 129 -13.89 6.79 2.36
CA GLN A 129 -13.27 5.91 3.35
C GLN A 129 -13.07 6.69 4.66
N MET A 130 -13.34 6.04 5.79
CA MET A 130 -13.04 6.62 7.11
C MET A 130 -11.53 6.80 7.25
N VAL A 131 -11.09 8.01 7.60
CA VAL A 131 -9.71 8.30 7.97
C VAL A 131 -9.43 7.74 9.36
N LEU A 132 -10.27 8.10 10.33
CA LEU A 132 -10.38 7.51 11.65
C LEU A 132 -11.88 7.35 11.95
N PRO A 133 -12.39 6.13 12.19
CA PRO A 133 -13.79 5.87 12.48
C PRO A 133 -14.28 6.57 13.75
N THR A 134 -15.53 7.03 13.71
CA THR A 134 -16.26 7.61 14.85
C THR A 134 -17.07 6.56 15.58
N ASP A 135 -17.77 5.70 14.84
CA ASP A 135 -18.83 4.83 15.39
C ASP A 135 -18.48 3.34 15.34
N LYS A 136 -17.90 2.88 14.23
CA LYS A 136 -17.59 1.45 14.02
C LYS A 136 -16.40 1.24 13.08
N VAL A 137 -15.69 0.16 13.30
CA VAL A 137 -14.67 -0.36 12.40
C VAL A 137 -15.28 -1.44 11.51
N VAL A 138 -14.85 -1.50 10.25
CA VAL A 138 -15.43 -2.32 9.19
C VAL A 138 -14.41 -3.21 8.46
N TYR A 139 -13.15 -3.21 8.91
CA TYR A 139 -12.16 -4.20 8.51
C TYR A 139 -11.05 -4.34 9.56
N TYR A 140 -10.36 -5.48 9.52
CA TYR A 140 -9.24 -5.77 10.42
C TYR A 140 -8.08 -4.80 10.17
N ALA A 141 -7.44 -4.34 11.24
CA ALA A 141 -6.34 -3.38 11.23
C ALA A 141 -6.70 -1.97 10.70
N GLN A 142 -7.99 -1.63 10.64
CA GLN A 142 -8.44 -0.26 10.36
C GLN A 142 -7.86 0.72 11.38
N GLU A 143 -7.50 1.93 10.93
CA GLU A 143 -6.99 3.01 11.77
C GLU A 143 -8.08 3.49 12.75
N VAL A 144 -7.80 3.57 14.06
CA VAL A 144 -8.81 3.93 15.08
C VAL A 144 -8.50 5.28 15.70
N CYS A 145 -7.27 5.49 16.13
CA CYS A 145 -6.74 6.79 16.51
C CYS A 145 -5.25 6.88 16.18
N ALA A 146 -4.74 8.11 16.11
CA ALA A 146 -3.34 8.39 15.80
C ALA A 146 -2.65 8.99 17.02
N VAL A 147 -1.51 8.43 17.42
CA VAL A 147 -0.66 8.94 18.50
C VAL A 147 0.50 9.69 17.89
N ILE A 148 0.74 10.93 18.35
CA ILE A 148 1.84 11.78 17.89
C ILE A 148 2.84 11.99 19.02
N ALA A 149 4.10 11.66 18.77
CA ALA A 149 5.18 11.73 19.76
C ALA A 149 6.48 12.31 19.17
N THR A 150 7.42 12.67 20.04
CA THR A 150 8.73 13.22 19.65
C THR A 150 9.65 12.20 18.98
N ASP A 151 9.38 10.91 19.13
CA ASP A 151 10.18 9.81 18.60
C ASP A 151 9.31 8.62 18.19
N ARG A 152 9.77 7.84 17.20
CA ARG A 152 9.02 6.70 16.66
C ARG A 152 8.82 5.56 17.68
N TYR A 153 9.76 5.37 18.59
CA TYR A 153 9.65 4.32 19.61
C TYR A 153 8.63 4.73 20.68
N ILE A 154 8.63 6.00 21.09
CA ILE A 154 7.64 6.54 22.03
C ILE A 154 6.23 6.45 21.41
N ALA A 155 6.07 6.77 20.13
CA ALA A 155 4.80 6.63 19.44
C ALA A 155 4.29 5.18 19.47
N ALA A 156 5.17 4.21 19.16
CA ALA A 156 4.84 2.79 19.19
C ALA A 156 4.47 2.31 20.60
N ASP A 157 5.24 2.67 21.62
CA ASP A 157 4.95 2.32 23.01
C ASP A 157 3.62 2.95 23.48
N ALA A 158 3.33 4.18 23.05
CA ALA A 158 2.11 4.89 23.42
C ALA A 158 0.86 4.35 22.72
N VAL A 159 0.98 3.82 21.49
CA VAL A 159 -0.11 3.09 20.81
C VAL A 159 -0.60 1.91 21.66
N GLU A 160 0.31 1.17 22.28
CA GLU A 160 -0.03 0.03 23.16
C GLU A 160 -0.71 0.47 24.48
N ASN A 161 -0.63 1.75 24.83
CA ASN A 161 -1.23 2.34 26.04
C ASN A 161 -2.55 3.07 25.76
N VAL A 162 -3.10 2.95 24.55
CA VAL A 162 -4.47 3.40 24.25
C VAL A 162 -5.43 2.23 24.40
N TYR A 163 -6.43 2.39 25.26
CA TYR A 163 -7.48 1.40 25.45
C TYR A 163 -8.69 1.72 24.59
N VAL A 164 -9.11 0.76 23.77
CA VAL A 164 -10.33 0.89 22.94
C VAL A 164 -11.31 -0.20 23.32
N GLU A 165 -12.51 0.22 23.72
CA GLU A 165 -13.62 -0.67 24.02
C GLU A 165 -14.43 -0.93 22.76
N TYR A 166 -14.65 -2.20 22.44
CA TYR A 166 -15.38 -2.63 21.26
C TYR A 166 -16.58 -3.50 21.61
N GLU A 167 -17.66 -3.35 20.85
CA GLU A 167 -18.77 -4.30 20.78
C GLU A 167 -18.68 -5.02 19.42
N PRO A 168 -18.21 -6.28 19.38
CA PRO A 168 -18.07 -7.02 18.13
C PRO A 168 -19.38 -7.16 17.38
N LEU A 169 -19.31 -7.04 16.06
CA LEU A 169 -20.43 -7.27 15.13
C LEU A 169 -20.07 -8.44 14.21
N ASP A 170 -21.09 -9.06 13.62
CA ASP A 170 -20.87 -10.14 12.66
C ASP A 170 -20.13 -9.58 11.42
N PRO A 171 -18.94 -10.10 11.08
CA PRO A 171 -18.24 -9.69 9.87
C PRO A 171 -18.83 -10.38 8.64
N VAL A 172 -18.81 -9.68 7.51
CA VAL A 172 -19.16 -10.26 6.21
C VAL A 172 -17.89 -10.41 5.38
N VAL A 173 -17.50 -11.65 5.09
CA VAL A 173 -16.26 -11.95 4.34
C VAL A 173 -16.50 -12.71 3.04
N ASP A 174 -17.69 -13.30 2.86
CA ASP A 174 -18.12 -13.92 1.62
C ASP A 174 -18.89 -12.89 0.76
N PRO A 175 -18.42 -12.57 -0.48
CA PRO A 175 -19.11 -11.63 -1.35
C PRO A 175 -20.51 -12.11 -1.78
N PHE A 176 -20.78 -13.42 -1.83
CA PHE A 176 -22.11 -13.93 -2.15
C PHE A 176 -23.07 -13.76 -0.98
N GLU A 177 -22.60 -13.97 0.25
CA GLU A 177 -23.36 -13.67 1.46
C GLU A 177 -23.60 -12.17 1.60
N ALA A 178 -22.61 -11.33 1.25
CA ALA A 178 -22.75 -9.87 1.29
C ALA A 178 -23.94 -9.36 0.49
N MET A 179 -24.25 -9.98 -0.65
CA MET A 179 -25.39 -9.64 -1.50
C MET A 179 -26.77 -9.97 -0.88
N THR A 180 -26.80 -10.71 0.22
CA THR A 180 -28.04 -10.98 0.98
C THR A 180 -28.41 -9.85 1.92
N ASP A 181 -27.49 -8.90 2.15
CA ASP A 181 -27.69 -7.74 3.01
C ASP A 181 -28.04 -8.09 4.47
N ALA A 182 -27.75 -9.32 4.93
CA ALA A 182 -27.99 -9.79 6.29
C ALA A 182 -27.25 -8.96 7.35
N THR A 183 -26.03 -8.50 7.01
CA THR A 183 -25.28 -7.52 7.79
C THR A 183 -24.84 -6.38 6.87
N ILE A 184 -25.23 -5.14 7.19
CA ILE A 184 -24.87 -3.96 6.41
C ILE A 184 -23.57 -3.36 6.92
N VAL A 185 -22.54 -3.39 6.09
CA VAL A 185 -21.22 -2.83 6.43
C VAL A 185 -21.21 -1.31 6.28
N ARG A 186 -21.76 -0.79 5.18
CA ARG A 186 -21.76 0.64 4.81
C ARG A 186 -23.11 1.29 5.07
N ASP A 187 -23.44 1.49 6.35
CA ASP A 187 -24.63 2.20 6.77
C ASP A 187 -24.51 3.73 6.64
N ASP A 188 -23.34 4.25 6.25
CA ASP A 188 -23.15 5.65 5.86
C ASP A 188 -23.81 5.99 4.51
N LYS A 189 -24.07 5.00 3.66
CA LYS A 189 -24.65 5.20 2.32
C LYS A 189 -26.17 5.32 2.36
N GLU A 190 -26.73 6.02 1.38
CA GLU A 190 -28.19 6.11 1.20
C GLU A 190 -28.79 4.73 0.89
N GLN A 191 -28.15 3.98 -0.01
CA GLN A 191 -28.52 2.60 -0.31
C GLN A 191 -27.96 1.70 0.79
N LYS A 192 -28.83 1.14 1.63
CA LYS A 192 -28.46 0.23 2.73
C LYS A 192 -28.23 -1.19 2.20
N THR A 193 -27.24 -1.35 1.34
CA THR A 193 -26.84 -2.63 0.73
C THR A 193 -25.32 -2.73 0.68
N ASN A 194 -24.78 -3.95 0.68
CA ASN A 194 -23.35 -4.18 0.48
C ASN A 194 -22.93 -4.11 -1.00
N ARG A 195 -23.88 -3.95 -1.93
CA ARG A 195 -23.59 -3.70 -3.34
C ARG A 195 -23.25 -2.24 -3.57
N ILE A 196 -21.96 -1.92 -3.58
CA ILE A 196 -21.49 -0.53 -3.70
C ILE A 196 -21.65 0.02 -5.13
N TRP A 197 -21.47 -0.81 -6.16
CA TRP A 197 -21.54 -0.38 -7.57
C TRP A 197 -22.28 -1.39 -8.45
N HIS A 198 -23.03 -0.87 -9.42
CA HIS A 198 -23.40 -1.60 -10.63
C HIS A 198 -23.24 -0.66 -11.83
N TRP A 199 -22.48 -1.10 -12.82
CA TRP A 199 -22.36 -0.36 -14.07
C TRP A 199 -22.40 -1.34 -15.24
N GLU A 200 -22.95 -0.86 -16.35
CA GLU A 200 -22.99 -1.56 -17.61
C GLU A 200 -22.48 -0.60 -18.69
N ALA A 201 -21.73 -1.12 -19.67
CA ALA A 201 -21.32 -0.37 -20.83
C ALA A 201 -21.57 -1.19 -22.10
N GLY A 202 -22.02 -0.51 -23.16
CA GLY A 202 -22.46 -1.13 -24.40
C GLY A 202 -23.91 -1.60 -24.33
N ASP A 203 -24.38 -2.16 -25.44
CA ASP A 203 -25.70 -2.74 -25.56
C ASP A 203 -25.56 -4.22 -25.87
N LYS A 204 -25.85 -5.05 -24.86
CA LYS A 204 -25.77 -6.52 -24.96
C LYS A 204 -26.73 -7.10 -26.01
N ALA A 205 -27.81 -6.38 -26.36
CA ALA A 205 -28.73 -6.81 -27.40
C ALA A 205 -28.27 -6.40 -28.82
N ALA A 206 -27.38 -5.41 -28.92
CA ALA A 206 -26.91 -4.86 -30.20
C ALA A 206 -25.49 -5.30 -30.62
N THR A 207 -24.79 -6.11 -29.81
CA THR A 207 -23.47 -6.69 -30.08
C THR A 207 -23.41 -8.14 -29.61
#